data_AF-A0A2E9CB47-F1
#
_entry.id   AF-A0A2E9CB47-F1
#
_cell.length_a   1.000
_cell.length_b   1.000
_cell.length_c   1.000
_cell.angle_alpha   90.00
_cell.angle_beta   90.00
_cell.angle_gamma   90.00
#
_symmetry.space_group_name_H-M   'P 1'
#
loop_
_entity.id
_entity.type
_entity.pdbx_description
1 polymer ?
#
loop_
_entity_poly.entity_id
_entity_poly.type
_entity_poly.pdbx_seq_one_letter_code
_entity_poly.pdbx_strand_id
1 'polypeptide(L)'
;MVEILCPHCEEEIELDDDAYGEFTCPHCDGEFEWGEKPKARSKAKTVSNSKPMSGVKLGSHALHAAGGLMLFIGMFSGWLTVGGFLDASPFGMKASVFGFSASTGWFSLFGDDGDSVLAIFGIIFMLLAIVAIVSQITHLVFRYVHHMSDAGKLEVSMQMVYRSYQYRWHTSLIALVCSIAGVVIMEIGLIIAFGVELAFPRPSLFGIFLLIVLGGQFALMNQELEEE
;
A
#
# COMPACT_ATOMS: atom_id res chain seq x y z
N MET A 1 28.01 3.78 22.77
CA MET A 1 28.43 3.80 24.16
C MET A 1 29.12 5.12 24.44
N VAL A 2 28.78 5.78 25.54
CA VAL A 2 29.35 7.04 26.01
C VAL A 2 30.05 6.83 27.35
N GLU A 3 31.27 7.35 27.45
CA GLU A 3 32.06 7.35 28.69
C GLU A 3 31.76 8.63 29.46
N ILE A 4 31.37 8.49 30.73
CA ILE A 4 31.00 9.61 31.61
C ILE A 4 31.70 9.45 32.96
N LEU A 5 31.88 10.56 33.68
CA LEU A 5 32.40 10.51 35.04
C LEU A 5 31.25 10.45 36.04
N CYS A 6 31.34 9.54 37.00
CA CYS A 6 30.38 9.46 38.10
C CYS A 6 30.41 10.76 38.93
N PRO A 7 29.26 11.39 39.22
CA PRO A 7 29.21 12.64 39.99
C PRO A 7 29.57 12.47 41.47
N HIS A 8 29.64 11.23 41.96
CA HIS A 8 29.90 10.92 43.37
C HIS A 8 31.35 10.56 43.66
N CYS A 9 32.02 9.84 42.75
CA CYS A 9 33.39 9.34 42.95
C CYS A 9 34.37 9.70 41.84
N GLU A 10 33.93 10.43 40.80
CA GLU A 10 34.76 10.84 39.66
C GLU A 10 35.39 9.70 38.86
N GLU A 11 34.98 8.45 39.10
CA GLU A 11 35.39 7.29 38.30
C GLU A 11 34.61 7.23 36.99
N GLU A 12 35.29 6.77 35.94
CA GLU A 12 34.74 6.64 34.59
C GLU A 12 33.81 5.43 34.48
N ILE A 13 32.65 5.64 33.87
CA ILE A 13 31.59 4.65 33.69
C ILE A 13 31.07 4.70 32.26
N GLU A 14 30.81 3.53 31.68
CA GLU A 14 30.29 3.39 30.31
C GLU A 14 28.76 3.22 30.34
N LEU A 15 28.04 4.03 29.55
CA LEU A 15 26.60 3.93 29.33
C LEU A 15 26.27 3.80 27.84
N ASP A 16 25.06 3.33 27.50
CA ASP A 16 24.58 3.31 26.12
C ASP A 16 24.33 4.74 25.57
N ASP A 17 24.44 4.94 24.24
CA ASP A 17 24.29 6.27 23.61
C ASP A 17 22.89 6.87 23.79
N ASP A 18 21.89 6.04 24.04
CA ASP A 18 20.48 6.39 24.27
C ASP A 18 20.03 6.18 25.73
N ALA A 19 20.97 5.97 26.65
CA ALA A 19 20.68 5.80 28.07
C ALA A 19 20.07 7.07 28.68
N TYR A 20 18.93 6.93 29.38
CA TYR A 20 18.35 7.98 30.21
C TYR A 20 17.67 7.37 31.45
N GLY A 21 17.67 8.08 32.57
CA GLY A 21 17.04 7.64 33.82
C GLY A 21 18.00 7.61 35.01
N GLU A 22 17.63 6.86 36.04
CA GLU A 22 18.40 6.68 37.27
C GLU A 22 19.28 5.44 37.18
N PHE A 23 20.56 5.60 37.50
CA PHE A 23 21.60 4.58 37.43
C PHE A 23 22.33 4.48 38.76
N THR A 24 22.86 3.31 39.07
CA THR A 24 23.72 3.09 40.23
C THR A 24 25.16 2.96 39.77
N CYS A 25 26.07 3.75 40.34
CA CYS A 25 27.49 3.65 40.03
C CYS A 25 28.07 2.32 40.56
N PRO A 26 28.74 1.50 39.73
CA PRO A 26 29.30 0.22 40.15
C PRO A 26 30.53 0.35 41.08
N HIS A 27 31.07 1.55 41.23
CA HIS A 27 32.30 1.81 42.00
C HIS A 27 32.02 2.30 43.42
N CYS A 28 30.91 3.03 43.63
CA CYS A 28 30.58 3.65 44.92
C CYS A 28 29.14 3.41 45.38
N ASP A 29 28.37 2.59 44.66
CA ASP A 29 26.95 2.31 44.89
C ASP A 29 26.05 3.56 44.94
N GLY A 30 26.54 4.70 44.44
CA GLY A 30 25.83 5.97 44.44
C GLY A 30 24.83 6.04 43.29
N GLU A 31 23.59 6.39 43.58
CA GLU A 31 22.53 6.61 42.58
C GLU A 31 22.70 8.00 41.93
N PHE A 32 22.61 8.07 40.61
CA PHE A 32 22.69 9.32 39.85
C PHE A 32 21.76 9.27 38.63
N GLU A 33 21.26 10.44 38.22
CA GLU A 33 20.46 10.57 37.00
C GLU A 33 21.34 10.92 35.80
N TRP A 34 21.09 10.26 34.67
CA TRP A 34 21.77 10.51 33.40
C TRP A 34 20.77 10.70 32.25
N GLY A 35 21.12 11.54 31.28
CA GLY A 35 20.33 11.81 30.08
C GLY A 35 19.09 12.69 30.32
N GLU A 36 18.63 13.37 29.27
CA GLU A 36 17.30 13.99 29.30
C GLU A 36 16.25 12.91 29.03
N LYS A 37 15.24 12.78 29.90
CA LYS A 37 14.06 11.97 29.60
C LYS A 37 13.57 12.40 28.20
N PRO A 38 13.48 11.50 27.22
CA PRO A 38 13.01 11.86 25.89
C PRO A 38 11.69 12.56 26.10
N LYS A 39 11.59 13.81 25.62
CA LYS A 39 10.44 14.68 25.87
C LYS A 39 9.20 13.87 25.51
N ALA A 40 8.56 13.27 26.52
CA ALA A 40 7.23 12.76 26.39
C ALA A 40 6.46 14.02 26.03
N ARG A 41 6.13 14.16 24.73
CA ARG A 41 5.48 15.35 24.17
C ARG A 41 4.42 15.72 25.18
N SER A 42 4.71 16.74 25.98
CA SER A 42 3.89 17.08 27.12
C SER A 42 2.54 17.35 26.48
N LYS A 43 1.54 16.53 26.82
CA LYS A 43 0.17 16.70 26.35
C LYS A 43 -0.33 18.02 26.93
N ALA A 44 0.07 19.12 26.31
CA ALA A 44 -0.71 20.31 26.30
C ALA A 44 -2.06 19.85 25.76
N LYS A 45 -3.07 19.85 26.63
CA LYS A 45 -4.46 19.99 26.22
C LYS A 45 -4.55 21.27 25.40
N THR A 46 -4.12 21.21 24.16
CA THR A 46 -4.60 22.11 23.13
C THR A 46 -6.06 21.71 23.00
N VAL A 47 -6.95 22.58 23.49
CA VAL A 47 -8.25 22.76 22.86
C VAL A 47 -7.90 22.94 21.38
N SER A 48 -7.96 21.86 20.61
CA SER A 48 -7.56 21.92 19.22
C SER A 48 -8.65 22.74 18.54
N ASN A 49 -8.32 23.98 18.21
CA ASN A 49 -8.76 24.53 16.95
C ASN A 49 -8.17 23.59 15.90
N SER A 50 -8.85 22.46 15.63
CA SER A 50 -8.52 21.59 14.53
C SER A 50 -8.64 22.46 13.28
N LYS A 51 -7.49 22.86 12.72
CA LYS A 51 -7.47 23.45 11.39
C LYS A 51 -8.26 22.49 10.48
N PRO A 52 -9.20 22.99 9.66
CA PRO A 52 -9.87 22.14 8.69
C PRO A 52 -8.81 21.41 7.85
N MET A 53 -9.06 20.13 7.56
CA MET A 53 -8.12 19.34 6.75
C MET A 53 -7.87 20.04 5.41
N SER A 54 -6.62 20.05 4.94
CA SER A 54 -6.31 20.56 3.60
C SER A 54 -7.06 19.73 2.56
N GLY A 55 -7.41 20.36 1.42
CA GLY A 55 -8.06 19.66 0.31
C GLY A 55 -7.22 18.48 -0.21
N VAL A 56 -5.89 18.61 -0.18
CA VAL A 56 -4.93 17.57 -0.55
C VAL A 56 -5.07 16.35 0.36
N LYS A 57 -5.07 16.55 1.68
CA LYS A 57 -5.21 15.46 2.66
C LYS A 57 -6.55 14.75 2.55
N LEU A 58 -7.64 15.50 2.38
CA LEU A 58 -8.97 14.93 2.17
C LEU A 58 -9.02 14.10 0.88
N GLY A 59 -8.50 14.65 -0.22
CA GLY A 59 -8.45 13.98 -1.52
C GLY A 59 -7.62 12.69 -1.48
N SER A 60 -6.46 12.73 -0.83
CA SER A 60 -5.59 11.57 -0.63
C SER A 60 -6.34 10.45 0.11
N HIS A 61 -6.92 10.73 1.27
CA HIS A 61 -7.72 9.75 2.03
C HIS A 61 -8.84 9.13 1.19
N ALA A 62 -9.55 9.94 0.41
CA ALA A 62 -10.61 9.46 -0.46
C ALA A 62 -10.07 8.52 -1.56
N LEU A 63 -8.97 8.89 -2.22
CA LEU A 63 -8.36 8.05 -3.26
C LEU A 63 -7.79 6.75 -2.72
N HIS A 64 -7.18 6.74 -1.53
CA HIS A 64 -6.70 5.51 -0.90
C HIS A 64 -7.84 4.53 -0.62
N ALA A 65 -8.94 5.04 -0.04
CA ALA A 65 -10.13 4.23 0.23
C ALA A 65 -10.78 3.72 -1.07
N ALA A 66 -10.91 4.59 -2.08
CA ALA A 66 -11.43 4.24 -3.39
C ALA A 66 -10.56 3.19 -4.09
N GLY A 67 -9.23 3.36 -4.09
CA GLY A 67 -8.29 2.42 -4.70
C GLY A 67 -8.37 1.03 -4.07
N GLY A 68 -8.47 0.96 -2.74
CA GLY A 68 -8.70 -0.30 -2.03
C GLY A 68 -10.00 -1.00 -2.44
N LEU A 69 -11.12 -0.26 -2.43
CA LEU A 69 -12.43 -0.79 -2.80
C LEU A 69 -12.47 -1.23 -4.27
N MET A 70 -11.92 -0.40 -5.16
CA MET A 70 -11.90 -0.68 -6.59
C MET A 70 -11.04 -1.89 -6.90
N LEU A 71 -9.86 -2.07 -6.31
CA LEU A 71 -9.08 -3.28 -6.54
C LEU A 71 -9.84 -4.55 -6.12
N PHE A 72 -10.54 -4.51 -4.98
CA PHE A 72 -11.35 -5.63 -4.50
C PHE A 72 -12.49 -5.97 -5.47
N ILE A 73 -13.30 -4.98 -5.87
CA ILE A 73 -14.36 -5.15 -6.87
C ILE A 73 -13.78 -5.56 -8.24
N GLY A 74 -12.59 -5.06 -8.54
CA GLY A 74 -11.85 -5.27 -9.77
C GLY A 74 -11.51 -6.72 -10.04
N MET A 75 -11.35 -7.56 -9.01
CA MET A 75 -11.05 -8.98 -9.21
C MET A 75 -12.07 -9.70 -10.10
N PHE A 76 -13.32 -9.24 -10.08
CA PHE A 76 -14.42 -9.85 -10.83
C PHE A 76 -15.01 -8.91 -11.90
N SER A 77 -14.47 -7.71 -12.02
CA SER A 77 -14.90 -6.73 -13.03
C SER A 77 -14.01 -6.82 -14.26
N GLY A 78 -14.55 -6.57 -15.45
CA GLY A 78 -13.74 -6.51 -16.66
C GLY A 78 -12.77 -5.32 -16.60
N TRP A 79 -11.46 -5.57 -16.53
CA TRP A 79 -10.43 -4.52 -16.64
C TRP A 79 -10.19 -4.15 -18.09
N LEU A 80 -10.38 -5.14 -18.97
CA LEU A 80 -10.18 -5.06 -20.41
C LEU A 80 -11.46 -5.46 -21.11
N THR A 81 -11.72 -4.86 -22.27
CA THR A 81 -12.84 -5.19 -23.12
C THR A 81 -12.41 -5.31 -24.58
N VAL A 82 -12.96 -6.28 -25.29
CA VAL A 82 -12.74 -6.56 -26.71
C VAL A 82 -14.08 -6.46 -27.41
N GLY A 83 -14.21 -5.47 -28.30
CA GLY A 83 -15.42 -5.27 -29.12
C GLY A 83 -16.69 -4.95 -28.33
N GLY A 84 -16.61 -4.72 -27.02
CA GLY A 84 -17.75 -4.48 -26.14
C GLY A 84 -18.59 -5.72 -25.81
N PHE A 85 -18.16 -6.91 -26.23
CA PHE A 85 -18.84 -8.18 -25.97
C PHE A 85 -17.99 -9.16 -25.18
N LEU A 86 -16.68 -8.99 -25.09
CA LEU A 86 -15.80 -9.83 -24.30
C LEU A 86 -15.05 -8.98 -23.28
N ASP A 87 -15.20 -9.30 -22.01
CA ASP A 87 -14.51 -8.65 -20.92
C ASP A 87 -13.53 -9.61 -20.24
N ALA A 88 -12.31 -9.16 -19.96
CA ALA A 88 -11.31 -9.92 -19.22
C ALA A 88 -11.08 -9.29 -17.84
N SER A 89 -11.17 -10.11 -16.80
CA SER A 89 -10.93 -9.78 -15.40
C SER A 89 -9.78 -10.63 -14.84
N PRO A 90 -9.22 -10.29 -13.68
CA PRO A 90 -8.18 -11.10 -13.05
C PRO A 90 -8.55 -12.58 -12.86
N PHE A 91 -9.83 -12.94 -12.76
CA PHE A 91 -10.23 -14.34 -12.57
C PHE A 91 -10.78 -15.05 -13.81
N GLY A 92 -10.94 -14.36 -14.95
CA GLY A 92 -11.41 -15.01 -16.17
C GLY A 92 -11.91 -14.06 -17.24
N MET A 93 -12.59 -14.61 -18.23
CA MET A 93 -13.29 -13.85 -19.26
C MET A 93 -14.79 -14.03 -19.15
N LYS A 94 -15.51 -13.01 -19.60
CA LYS A 94 -16.96 -13.01 -19.75
C LYS A 94 -17.31 -12.56 -21.17
N ALA A 95 -17.97 -13.41 -21.93
CA ALA A 95 -18.57 -13.06 -23.21
C ALA A 95 -20.06 -12.76 -23.00
N SER A 96 -20.52 -11.63 -23.52
CA SER A 96 -21.89 -11.13 -23.41
C SER A 96 -22.44 -10.73 -24.78
N VAL A 97 -23.49 -11.40 -25.23
CA VAL A 97 -24.12 -11.18 -26.54
C VAL A 97 -25.64 -11.27 -26.39
N PHE A 98 -26.36 -10.23 -26.79
CA PHE A 98 -27.83 -10.16 -26.79
C PHE A 98 -28.53 -10.63 -25.49
N GLY A 99 -27.98 -10.26 -24.33
CA GLY A 99 -28.54 -10.62 -23.01
C GLY A 99 -28.14 -12.01 -22.51
N PHE A 100 -27.42 -12.79 -23.31
CA PHE A 100 -26.76 -14.02 -22.87
C PHE A 100 -25.35 -13.71 -22.41
N SER A 101 -24.92 -14.37 -21.32
CA SER A 101 -23.58 -14.24 -20.77
C SER A 101 -23.00 -15.62 -20.50
N ALA A 102 -21.76 -15.83 -20.93
CA ALA A 102 -20.94 -16.99 -20.59
C ALA A 102 -19.64 -16.51 -19.96
N SER A 103 -19.17 -17.21 -18.93
CA SER A 103 -17.89 -16.91 -18.27
C SER A 103 -17.02 -18.15 -18.20
N THR A 104 -15.71 -17.97 -18.39
CA THR A 104 -14.70 -19.02 -18.23
C THR A 104 -13.55 -18.49 -17.38
N GLY A 105 -13.00 -19.33 -16.52
CA GLY A 105 -11.83 -18.98 -15.69
C GLY A 105 -10.52 -19.30 -16.40
N TRP A 106 -9.43 -18.69 -15.94
CA TRP A 106 -8.11 -18.97 -16.51
C TRP A 106 -7.66 -20.43 -16.31
N PHE A 107 -7.99 -21.02 -15.15
CA PHE A 107 -7.66 -22.42 -14.87
C PHE A 107 -8.42 -23.41 -15.76
N SER A 108 -9.67 -23.11 -16.14
CA SER A 108 -10.42 -23.95 -17.07
C SER A 108 -9.87 -23.85 -18.50
N LEU A 109 -9.35 -22.68 -18.89
CA LEU A 109 -8.67 -22.49 -20.18
C LEU A 109 -7.29 -23.16 -20.24
N PHE A 110 -6.67 -23.45 -19.09
CA PHE A 110 -5.34 -24.10 -19.05
C PHE A 110 -5.40 -25.62 -19.29
N GLY A 111 -6.59 -26.24 -19.21
CA GLY A 111 -6.76 -27.69 -19.41
C GLY A 111 -6.61 -28.14 -20.87
N ASP A 112 -6.76 -29.45 -21.09
CA ASP A 112 -6.40 -30.14 -22.35
C ASP A 112 -7.10 -29.60 -23.62
N ASP A 113 -8.29 -29.01 -23.48
CA ASP A 113 -9.09 -28.49 -24.61
C ASP A 113 -9.08 -26.95 -24.73
N GLY A 114 -8.33 -26.25 -23.87
CA GLY A 114 -8.33 -24.78 -23.79
C GLY A 114 -7.12 -24.10 -24.45
N ASP A 115 -7.19 -22.78 -24.62
CA ASP A 115 -6.04 -21.98 -25.07
C ASP A 115 -5.06 -21.80 -23.91
N SER A 116 -4.08 -22.70 -23.83
CA SER A 116 -3.07 -22.68 -22.76
C SER A 116 -2.23 -21.41 -22.77
N VAL A 117 -2.00 -20.78 -23.94
CA VAL A 117 -1.22 -19.55 -24.03
C VAL A 117 -2.01 -18.41 -23.40
N LEU A 118 -3.25 -18.21 -23.82
CA LEU A 118 -4.13 -17.20 -23.21
C LEU A 118 -4.32 -17.43 -21.72
N ALA A 119 -4.46 -18.69 -21.29
CA ALA A 119 -4.55 -19.06 -19.89
C ALA A 119 -3.32 -18.63 -19.08
N ILE A 120 -2.10 -18.81 -19.62
CA ILE A 120 -0.86 -18.38 -18.95
C ILE A 120 -0.87 -16.86 -18.77
N PHE A 121 -1.19 -16.09 -19.81
CA PHE A 121 -1.30 -14.63 -19.70
C PHE A 121 -2.35 -14.21 -18.67
N GLY A 122 -3.52 -14.87 -18.67
CA GLY A 122 -4.57 -14.66 -17.68
C GLY A 122 -4.15 -14.99 -16.25
N ILE A 123 -3.41 -16.07 -16.03
CA ILE A 123 -2.88 -16.44 -14.71
C ILE A 123 -1.83 -15.43 -14.23
N ILE A 124 -0.94 -14.96 -15.11
CA ILE A 124 0.03 -13.91 -14.75
C ILE A 124 -0.70 -12.61 -14.39
N PHE A 125 -1.72 -12.25 -15.16
CA PHE A 125 -2.58 -11.10 -14.84
C PHE A 125 -3.26 -11.26 -13.48
N MET A 126 -3.83 -12.44 -13.18
CA MET A 126 -4.41 -12.76 -11.88
C MET A 126 -3.41 -12.56 -10.74
N LEU A 127 -2.20 -13.10 -10.88
CA LEU A 127 -1.16 -13.00 -9.85
C LEU A 127 -0.74 -11.55 -9.61
N LEU A 128 -0.57 -10.76 -10.67
CA LEU A 128 -0.27 -9.33 -10.55
C LEU A 128 -1.41 -8.56 -9.86
N ALA A 129 -2.67 -8.87 -10.16
CA ALA A 129 -3.81 -8.26 -9.48
C ALA A 129 -3.86 -8.64 -7.99
N ILE A 130 -3.53 -9.89 -7.63
CA ILE A 130 -3.42 -10.33 -6.22
C ILE A 130 -2.30 -9.57 -5.51
N VAL A 131 -1.12 -9.44 -6.13
CA VAL A 131 -0.01 -8.63 -5.57
C VAL A 131 -0.44 -7.18 -5.38
N ALA A 132 -1.18 -6.61 -6.35
CA ALA A 132 -1.71 -5.26 -6.23
C ALA A 132 -2.65 -5.11 -5.03
N ILE A 133 -3.57 -6.06 -4.80
CA ILE A 133 -4.48 -6.06 -3.64
C ILE A 133 -3.72 -6.20 -2.32
N VAL A 134 -2.83 -7.16 -2.21
CA VAL A 134 -2.06 -7.38 -0.97
C VAL A 134 -1.23 -6.14 -0.64
N SER A 135 -0.61 -5.55 -1.66
CA SER A 135 0.12 -4.29 -1.51
C SER A 135 -0.79 -3.14 -1.08
N GLN A 136 -1.98 -3.02 -1.67
CA GLN A 136 -2.94 -1.98 -1.30
C GLN A 136 -3.50 -2.14 0.12
N ILE A 137 -3.77 -3.38 0.56
CA ILE A 137 -4.19 -3.65 1.94
C ILE A 137 -3.07 -3.24 2.90
N THR A 138 -1.83 -3.65 2.62
CA THR A 138 -0.65 -3.27 3.41
C THR A 138 -0.50 -1.75 3.48
N HIS A 139 -0.69 -1.08 2.34
CA HIS A 139 -0.66 0.37 2.23
C HIS A 139 -1.70 1.06 3.14
N LEU A 140 -2.95 0.59 3.11
CA LEU A 140 -4.02 1.12 3.96
C LEU A 140 -3.74 0.89 5.45
N VAL A 141 -3.20 -0.28 5.80
CA VAL A 141 -2.79 -0.59 7.18
C VAL A 141 -1.70 0.37 7.65
N PHE A 142 -0.66 0.61 6.84
CA PHE A 142 0.40 1.56 7.19
C PHE A 142 -0.14 2.98 7.41
N ARG A 143 -1.05 3.44 6.54
CA ARG A 143 -1.70 4.74 6.70
C ARG A 143 -2.53 4.82 7.99
N TYR A 144 -3.27 3.75 8.30
CA TYR A 144 -4.07 3.68 9.52
C TYR A 144 -3.20 3.68 10.79
N VAL A 145 -2.12 2.88 10.80
CA VAL A 145 -1.17 2.82 11.93
C VAL A 145 -0.54 4.18 12.18
N HIS A 146 -0.07 4.85 11.14
CA HIS A 146 0.51 6.20 11.24
C HIS A 146 -0.51 7.18 11.86
N HIS A 147 -1.72 7.25 11.28
CA HIS A 147 -2.75 8.17 11.76
C HIS A 147 -3.17 7.92 13.22
N MET A 148 -3.33 6.67 13.61
CA MET A 148 -3.74 6.31 14.97
C MET A 148 -2.61 6.49 16.00
N SER A 149 -1.37 6.28 15.59
CA SER A 149 -0.18 6.56 16.40
C SER A 149 -0.04 8.07 16.64
N ASP A 150 -0.17 8.89 15.59
CA ASP A 150 -0.15 10.36 15.71
C ASP A 150 -1.27 10.90 16.62
N ALA A 151 -2.44 10.27 16.57
CA ALA A 151 -3.58 10.62 17.42
C ALA A 151 -3.40 10.18 18.89
N GLY A 152 -2.32 9.47 19.22
CA GLY A 152 -2.10 8.90 20.55
C GLY A 152 -3.15 7.86 20.95
N LYS A 153 -3.82 7.25 19.96
CA LYS A 153 -4.87 6.23 20.14
C LYS A 153 -4.35 4.81 19.96
N LEU A 154 -3.13 4.65 19.47
CA LEU A 154 -2.49 3.37 19.24
C LEU A 154 -1.01 3.47 19.65
N GLU A 155 -0.65 2.71 20.67
CA GLU A 155 0.75 2.52 21.06
C GLU A 155 1.35 1.42 20.21
N VAL A 156 2.37 1.77 19.42
CA VAL A 156 3.11 0.86 18.53
C VAL A 156 4.59 1.11 18.74
N SER A 157 5.41 0.07 18.51
CA SER A 157 6.86 0.21 18.64
C SER A 157 7.40 1.27 17.66
N MET A 158 8.47 1.95 18.05
CA MET A 158 9.12 2.95 17.20
C MET A 158 9.55 2.37 15.84
N GLN A 159 9.97 1.10 15.83
CA GLN A 159 10.30 0.37 14.61
C GLN A 159 9.10 0.22 13.67
N MET A 160 7.90 -0.02 14.20
CA MET A 160 6.68 -0.17 13.39
C MET A 160 6.22 1.17 12.80
N VAL A 161 6.33 2.28 13.54
CA VAL A 161 6.04 3.63 13.02
C VAL A 161 7.02 4.01 11.91
N TYR A 162 8.32 3.76 12.13
CA TYR A 162 9.34 4.02 11.12
C TYR A 162 9.09 3.23 9.83
N ARG A 163 8.83 1.92 9.94
CA ARG A 163 8.54 1.07 8.78
C ARG A 163 7.25 1.47 8.06
N SER A 164 6.18 1.80 8.80
CA SER A 164 4.92 2.20 8.20
C SER A 164 5.06 3.51 7.43
N TYR A 165 5.93 4.43 7.87
CA TYR A 165 6.26 5.65 7.14
C TYR A 165 7.12 5.36 5.89
N GLN A 166 8.24 4.66 6.06
CA GLN A 166 9.22 4.41 4.98
C GLN A 166 8.64 3.55 3.84
N TYR A 167 7.89 2.49 4.16
CA TYR A 167 7.37 1.56 3.16
C TYR A 167 5.99 1.94 2.58
N ARG A 168 5.39 3.04 3.06
CA ARG A 168 4.11 3.57 2.55
C ARG A 168 4.17 3.84 1.04
N TRP A 169 5.26 4.45 0.59
CA TRP A 169 5.48 4.76 -0.82
C TRP A 169 5.57 3.50 -1.70
N HIS A 170 6.41 2.55 -1.28
CA HIS A 170 6.61 1.31 -2.01
C HIS A 170 5.31 0.52 -2.19
N THR A 171 4.49 0.43 -1.15
CA THR A 171 3.22 -0.33 -1.21
C THR A 171 2.18 0.31 -2.14
N SER A 172 2.09 1.64 -2.21
CA SER A 172 1.24 2.29 -3.20
C SER A 172 1.79 2.14 -4.63
N LEU A 173 3.11 2.25 -4.81
CA LEU A 173 3.76 2.10 -6.11
C LEU A 173 3.55 0.69 -6.68
N ILE A 174 3.77 -0.34 -5.86
CA ILE A 174 3.58 -1.74 -6.26
C ILE A 174 2.14 -1.98 -6.74
N ALA A 175 1.14 -1.45 -6.03
CA ALA A 175 -0.26 -1.60 -6.44
C ALA A 175 -0.53 -1.00 -7.84
N LEU A 176 0.01 0.20 -8.11
CA LEU A 176 -0.08 0.86 -9.41
C LEU A 176 0.66 0.08 -10.50
N VAL A 177 1.94 -0.25 -10.28
CA VAL A 177 2.78 -0.92 -11.28
C VAL A 177 2.26 -2.31 -11.62
N CYS A 178 1.85 -3.10 -10.62
CA CYS A 178 1.25 -4.41 -10.88
C CYS A 178 -0.08 -4.31 -11.64
N SER A 179 -0.88 -3.28 -11.36
CA SER A 179 -2.14 -3.07 -12.11
C SER A 179 -1.87 -2.71 -13.58
N ILE A 180 -0.93 -1.80 -13.84
CA ILE A 180 -0.52 -1.42 -15.21
C ILE A 180 0.07 -2.63 -15.94
N ALA A 181 1.01 -3.34 -15.31
CA ALA A 181 1.65 -4.51 -15.90
C ALA A 181 0.61 -5.61 -16.19
N GLY A 182 -0.35 -5.82 -15.29
CA GLY A 182 -1.45 -6.76 -15.49
C GLY A 182 -2.29 -6.43 -16.72
N VAL A 183 -2.67 -5.16 -16.90
CA VAL A 183 -3.38 -4.69 -18.10
C VAL A 183 -2.57 -4.96 -19.36
N VAL A 184 -1.30 -4.52 -19.40
CA VAL A 184 -0.45 -4.68 -20.59
C VAL A 184 -0.22 -6.15 -20.95
N ILE A 185 0.08 -6.99 -19.96
CA ILE A 185 0.29 -8.43 -20.17
C ILE A 185 -0.97 -9.09 -20.71
N MET A 186 -2.13 -8.77 -20.14
CA MET A 186 -3.39 -9.33 -20.60
C MET A 186 -3.79 -8.82 -21.99
N GLU A 187 -3.52 -7.55 -22.33
CA GLU A 187 -3.67 -7.03 -23.71
C GLU A 187 -2.85 -7.85 -24.70
N ILE A 188 -1.57 -8.10 -24.40
CA ILE A 188 -0.71 -8.93 -25.24
C ILE A 188 -1.29 -10.34 -25.39
N GLY A 189 -1.75 -10.95 -24.29
CA GLY A 189 -2.38 -12.27 -24.32
C GLY A 189 -3.63 -12.31 -25.21
N LEU A 190 -4.50 -11.30 -25.12
CA LEU A 190 -5.69 -11.18 -25.96
C LEU A 190 -5.34 -10.97 -27.44
N ILE A 191 -4.32 -10.17 -27.75
CA ILE A 191 -3.85 -9.97 -29.12
C ILE A 191 -3.28 -11.26 -29.70
N ILE A 192 -2.54 -12.03 -28.91
CA ILE A 192 -1.99 -13.33 -29.38
C ILE A 192 -3.12 -14.33 -29.64
N ALA A 193 -4.12 -14.39 -28.76
CA ALA A 193 -5.20 -15.37 -28.85
C ALA A 193 -6.23 -15.04 -29.95
N PHE A 194 -6.59 -13.77 -30.11
CA PHE A 194 -7.69 -13.34 -30.98
C PHE A 194 -7.24 -12.47 -32.16
N GLY A 195 -5.97 -12.11 -32.23
CA GLY A 195 -5.47 -11.11 -33.17
C GLY A 195 -6.12 -9.74 -32.94
N VAL A 196 -6.28 -8.99 -34.04
CA VAL A 196 -7.01 -7.71 -34.07
C VAL A 196 -8.28 -7.79 -34.92
N GLU A 197 -8.66 -9.00 -35.37
CA GLU A 197 -9.76 -9.23 -36.31
C GLU A 197 -11.14 -8.99 -35.68
N LEU A 198 -11.30 -9.34 -34.39
CA LEU A 198 -12.53 -9.09 -33.64
C LEU A 198 -12.65 -7.62 -33.24
N ALA A 199 -11.64 -7.12 -32.53
CA ALA A 199 -11.42 -5.73 -32.14
C ALA A 199 -10.09 -5.64 -31.39
N PHE A 200 -9.53 -4.43 -31.31
CA PHE A 200 -8.35 -4.20 -30.46
C PHE A 200 -8.74 -4.25 -28.97
N PRO A 201 -8.07 -5.08 -28.13
CA PRO A 201 -8.30 -5.09 -26.70
C PRO A 201 -7.90 -3.74 -26.10
N ARG A 202 -8.76 -3.20 -25.25
CA ARG A 202 -8.52 -1.90 -24.61
C ARG A 202 -8.97 -1.91 -23.16
N PRO A 203 -8.42 -1.04 -22.31
CA PRO A 203 -8.92 -0.90 -20.95
C PRO A 203 -10.41 -0.53 -20.97
N SER A 204 -11.19 -1.20 -20.13
CA SER A 204 -12.59 -0.85 -19.90
C SER A 204 -12.67 0.49 -19.16
N LEU A 205 -13.87 1.09 -19.06
CA LEU A 205 -14.04 2.28 -18.21
C LEU A 205 -13.61 1.98 -16.77
N PHE A 206 -13.99 0.83 -16.23
CA PHE A 206 -13.57 0.40 -14.90
C PHE A 206 -12.04 0.34 -14.79
N GLY A 207 -11.36 -0.31 -15.75
CA GLY A 207 -9.90 -0.40 -15.78
C GLY A 207 -9.22 0.97 -15.84
N ILE A 208 -9.73 1.88 -16.68
CA ILE A 208 -9.23 3.26 -16.78
C ILE A 208 -9.39 4.00 -15.44
N PHE A 209 -10.59 3.96 -14.85
CA PHE A 209 -10.85 4.62 -13.57
C PHE A 209 -9.97 4.03 -12.46
N LEU A 210 -9.77 2.71 -12.44
CA LEU A 210 -8.90 2.06 -11.46
C LEU A 210 -7.47 2.60 -11.56
N LEU A 211 -6.90 2.64 -12.77
CA LEU A 211 -5.53 3.13 -12.98
C LEU A 211 -5.39 4.62 -12.63
N ILE A 212 -6.40 5.43 -12.95
CA ILE A 212 -6.43 6.86 -12.57
C ILE A 212 -6.47 7.01 -11.06
N VAL A 213 -7.30 6.23 -10.35
CA VAL A 213 -7.40 6.29 -8.89
C VAL A 213 -6.09 5.86 -8.23
N LEU A 214 -5.48 4.76 -8.68
CA LEU A 214 -4.19 4.30 -8.15
C LEU A 214 -3.05 5.29 -8.46
N GLY A 215 -3.06 5.90 -9.65
CA GLY A 215 -2.10 6.93 -10.04
C GLY A 215 -2.26 8.22 -9.22
N GLY A 216 -3.50 8.68 -9.04
CA GLY A 216 -3.83 9.84 -8.22
C GLY A 216 -3.52 9.61 -6.74
N GLN A 217 -3.80 8.42 -6.23
CA GLN A 217 -3.42 7.98 -4.88
C GLN A 217 -1.91 8.13 -4.67
N PHE A 218 -1.13 7.57 -5.60
CA PHE A 218 0.33 7.62 -5.56
C PHE A 218 0.85 9.06 -5.63
N ALA A 219 0.29 9.89 -6.52
CA ALA A 219 0.67 11.30 -6.66
C ALA A 219 0.34 12.15 -5.42
N LEU A 220 -0.89 12.05 -4.89
CA LEU A 220 -1.32 12.83 -3.72
C LEU A 220 -0.57 12.43 -2.45
N MET A 221 -0.23 11.16 -2.30
CA MET A 221 0.58 10.70 -1.17
C MET A 221 1.98 11.32 -1.18
N ASN A 222 2.56 11.58 -2.35
CA ASN A 222 3.83 12.31 -2.44
C ASN A 222 3.68 13.77 -2.05
N GLN A 223 2.58 14.41 -2.45
CA GLN A 223 2.29 15.78 -2.02
C GLN A 223 2.07 15.86 -0.50
N GLU A 224 1.42 14.87 0.11
CA GLU A 224 1.30 14.79 1.57
C GLU A 224 2.66 14.68 2.27
N LEU A 225 3.61 13.94 1.70
CA LEU A 225 4.97 13.84 2.25
C LEU A 225 5.77 15.14 2.13
N GLU A 226 5.48 15.99 1.13
CA GLU A 226 6.10 17.31 0.99
C GLU A 226 5.48 18.35 1.94
N GLU A 227 4.24 18.14 2.39
CA GLU A 227 3.52 19.03 3.32
C GLU A 227 3.76 18.68 4.82
N GLU A 228 4.29 17.49 5.14
CA GLU A 228 4.62 16.99 6.49
C GLU A 228 6.01 17.43 6.98
#